data_AF-A0A3D1EW97-F1
#
_entry.id   AF-A0A3D1EW97-F1
#
_cell.length_a   1.000
_cell.length_b   1.000
_cell.length_c   1.000
_cell.angle_alpha   90.00
_cell.angle_beta   90.00
_cell.angle_gamma   90.00
#
_symmetry.space_group_name_H-M   'P 1'
#
loop_
_entity.id
_entity.type
_entity.pdbx_description
1 polymer ?
#
loop_
_entity_poly.entity_id
_entity_poly.type
_entity_poly.pdbx_seq_one_letter_code
_entity_poly.pdbx_strand_id
1 'polypeptide(L)'
;MMWLINLCFPARHRHLLYHLCLILLAVGLPNTATAQPRNDLLNAAYHGDFATIRQTLENADHLNADPQLASLLKDLKTYQQHEAQFLTQRKNELEASLKKMRAALAIGHVEDALINAIEAQGQVEDSQVFLQHQEIIDLVSEGESQAGKTELEGNWLTALGLYRKLEMLYEPQPRYKTHIDRITQRVRVISLYAPKKINELYSQRAKTAGDPEPPP
;
A
#
# COMPACT_ATOMS: atom_id res chain seq x y z
N MET A 1 31.20 -16.61 5.05
CA MET A 1 30.84 -15.19 5.25
C MET A 1 29.45 -15.14 5.87
N MET A 2 29.40 -15.03 7.20
CA MET A 2 28.16 -14.91 7.99
C MET A 2 27.65 -13.47 7.89
N TRP A 3 26.42 -13.27 7.43
CA TRP A 3 25.72 -12.01 7.52
C TRP A 3 24.86 -12.01 8.79
N LEU A 4 25.25 -11.18 9.76
CA LEU A 4 24.48 -10.91 10.97
C LEU A 4 23.34 -9.94 10.64
N ILE A 5 22.11 -10.38 10.87
CA ILE A 5 20.89 -9.58 10.79
C ILE A 5 20.84 -8.70 12.05
N ASN A 6 21.15 -7.42 11.88
CA ASN A 6 20.97 -6.38 12.91
C ASN A 6 19.55 -5.80 12.77
N LEU A 7 18.60 -6.37 13.50
CA LEU A 7 17.25 -5.81 13.65
C LEU A 7 17.29 -4.69 14.70
N CYS A 8 17.28 -3.45 14.21
CA CYS A 8 17.21 -2.25 15.02
C CYS A 8 15.74 -2.00 15.43
N PHE A 9 15.34 -2.48 16.60
CA PHE A 9 14.03 -2.18 17.20
C PHE A 9 14.05 -0.81 17.90
N PRO A 10 13.03 0.05 17.74
CA PRO A 10 12.96 1.35 18.39
C PRO A 10 12.78 1.24 19.92
N ALA A 11 13.54 2.05 20.65
CA ALA A 11 13.74 2.00 22.11
C ALA A 11 12.49 2.27 22.99
N ARG A 12 11.31 2.51 22.43
CA ARG A 12 10.10 2.88 23.19
C ARG A 12 9.26 1.69 23.70
N HIS A 13 9.46 0.48 23.18
CA HIS A 13 8.67 -0.70 23.60
C HIS A 13 9.26 -1.51 24.76
N ARG A 14 10.48 -1.20 25.23
CA ARG A 14 11.12 -1.95 26.31
C ARG A 14 10.47 -1.76 27.68
N HIS A 15 9.81 -0.64 27.95
CA HIS A 15 9.22 -0.37 29.26
C HIS A 15 7.85 -1.01 29.50
N LEU A 16 7.08 -1.30 28.43
CA LEU A 16 5.78 -1.98 28.56
C LEU A 16 5.94 -3.49 28.88
N LEU A 17 6.99 -4.13 28.37
CA LEU A 17 7.26 -5.56 28.63
C LEU A 17 7.72 -5.82 30.07
N TYR A 18 8.42 -4.89 30.72
CA TYR A 18 8.87 -5.06 32.10
C TYR A 18 7.74 -4.94 33.14
N HIS A 19 6.73 -4.10 32.88
CA HIS A 19 5.58 -3.99 33.78
C HIS A 19 4.63 -5.20 33.69
N LEU A 20 4.51 -5.82 32.52
CA LEU A 20 3.69 -7.02 32.34
C LEU A 20 4.28 -8.26 33.05
N CYS A 21 5.61 -8.31 33.22
CA CYS A 21 6.30 -9.45 33.82
C CYS A 21 6.29 -9.42 35.37
N LEU A 22 6.17 -8.23 35.99
CA LEU A 22 6.35 -8.08 37.44
C LEU A 22 5.06 -8.31 38.26
N ILE A 23 3.89 -8.32 37.63
CA ILE A 23 2.60 -8.60 38.30
C ILE A 23 2.33 -10.11 38.40
N LEU A 24 3.06 -10.95 37.66
CA LEU A 24 2.76 -12.37 37.51
C LEU A 24 3.33 -13.31 38.59
N LEU A 25 4.07 -12.80 39.60
CA LEU A 25 4.92 -13.62 40.48
C LEU A 25 4.44 -13.77 41.94
N ALA A 26 3.25 -13.29 42.31
CA ALA A 26 2.83 -13.22 43.72
C ALA A 26 1.56 -14.04 44.11
N VAL A 27 1.13 -15.02 43.32
CA VAL A 27 -0.04 -15.87 43.69
C VAL A 27 0.34 -17.35 43.69
N GLY A 28 0.39 -17.94 44.89
CA GLY A 28 0.54 -19.37 45.10
C GLY A 28 -0.71 -20.14 44.64
N LEU A 29 -0.50 -21.24 43.91
CA LEU A 29 -1.56 -22.06 43.32
C LEU A 29 -1.74 -23.39 44.07
N PRO A 30 -2.96 -23.78 44.48
CA PRO A 30 -3.34 -25.18 44.55
C PRO A 30 -3.61 -25.73 43.14
N ASN A 31 -3.08 -26.92 42.87
CA ASN A 31 -3.22 -27.66 41.62
C ASN A 31 -4.65 -28.21 41.49
N THR A 32 -5.45 -27.63 40.61
CA THR A 32 -6.63 -28.30 40.03
C THR A 32 -6.65 -28.04 38.53
N ALA A 33 -6.87 -29.11 37.77
CA ALA A 33 -6.75 -29.18 36.32
C ALA A 33 -7.67 -28.21 35.55
N THR A 34 -7.14 -27.07 35.10
CA THR A 34 -7.63 -26.22 33.99
C THR A 34 -6.48 -25.35 33.42
N ALA A 35 -5.39 -25.97 32.97
CA ALA A 35 -4.18 -25.25 32.54
C ALA A 35 -4.20 -24.67 31.09
N GLN A 36 -5.30 -24.78 30.35
CA GLN A 36 -5.39 -24.34 28.94
C GLN A 36 -5.46 -22.81 28.68
N PRO A 37 -6.20 -21.97 29.44
CA PRO A 37 -6.48 -20.60 29.01
C PRO A 37 -5.25 -19.68 28.96
N ARG A 38 -4.19 -19.99 29.70
CA ARG A 38 -2.96 -19.19 29.71
C ARG A 38 -2.14 -19.37 28.43
N ASN A 39 -2.13 -20.58 27.87
CA ASN A 39 -1.43 -20.86 26.63
C ASN A 39 -2.18 -20.27 25.43
N ASP A 40 -3.51 -20.28 25.47
CA ASP A 40 -4.34 -19.74 24.39
C ASP A 40 -4.22 -18.21 24.28
N LEU A 41 -4.20 -17.48 25.40
CA LEU A 41 -3.95 -16.04 25.42
C LEU A 41 -2.56 -15.67 24.89
N LEU A 42 -1.52 -16.41 25.29
CA LEU A 42 -0.16 -16.16 24.83
C LEU A 42 0.00 -16.47 23.34
N ASN A 43 -0.63 -17.54 22.86
CA ASN A 43 -0.65 -17.88 21.44
C ASN A 43 -1.41 -16.82 20.63
N ALA A 44 -2.58 -16.38 21.11
CA ALA A 44 -3.33 -15.30 20.48
C ALA A 44 -2.51 -13.99 20.43
N ALA A 45 -1.80 -13.64 21.50
CA ALA A 45 -0.90 -12.50 21.53
C ALA A 45 0.28 -12.63 20.56
N TYR A 46 0.86 -13.83 20.44
CA TYR A 46 1.95 -14.10 19.50
C TYR A 46 1.51 -13.96 18.03
N HIS A 47 0.27 -14.33 17.73
CA HIS A 47 -0.31 -14.23 16.39
C HIS A 47 -1.05 -12.91 16.11
N GLY A 48 -1.15 -12.01 17.10
CA GLY A 48 -1.91 -10.76 16.96
C GLY A 48 -3.42 -10.94 16.87
N ASP A 49 -3.98 -12.05 17.39
CA ASP A 49 -5.42 -12.29 17.45
C ASP A 49 -6.05 -11.54 18.63
N PHE A 50 -6.21 -10.22 18.45
CA PHE A 50 -6.78 -9.33 19.45
C PHE A 50 -8.25 -9.62 19.77
N ALA A 51 -8.98 -10.27 18.86
CA ALA A 51 -10.37 -10.66 19.09
C ALA A 51 -10.45 -11.75 20.17
N THR A 52 -9.63 -12.80 20.04
CA THR A 52 -9.53 -13.88 21.02
C THR A 52 -9.02 -13.38 22.37
N ILE A 53 -8.03 -12.49 22.37
CA ILE A 53 -7.51 -11.87 23.60
C ILE A 53 -8.62 -11.09 24.32
N ARG A 54 -9.30 -10.19 23.62
CA ARG A 54 -10.39 -9.37 24.20
C ARG A 54 -11.49 -10.27 24.76
N GLN A 55 -11.97 -11.23 23.98
CA GLN A 55 -13.05 -12.13 24.40
C GLN A 55 -12.66 -12.94 25.64
N THR A 56 -11.42 -13.42 25.71
CA THR A 56 -10.93 -14.18 26.87
C THR A 56 -10.82 -13.29 28.11
N LEU A 57 -10.34 -12.05 27.96
CA LEU A 57 -10.24 -11.09 29.05
C LEU A 57 -11.62 -10.59 29.54
N GLU A 58 -12.58 -10.38 28.63
CA GLU A 58 -13.95 -9.98 28.99
C GLU A 58 -14.70 -11.07 29.78
N ASN A 59 -14.41 -12.34 29.50
CA ASN A 59 -15.01 -13.49 30.18
C ASN A 59 -14.36 -13.81 31.53
N ALA A 60 -13.26 -13.16 31.88
CA ALA A 60 -12.53 -13.41 33.12
C ALA A 60 -13.08 -12.56 34.28
N ASP A 61 -14.24 -12.96 34.82
CA ASP A 61 -14.99 -12.24 35.87
C ASP A 61 -14.15 -11.78 37.08
N HIS A 62 -13.13 -12.58 37.45
CA HIS A 62 -12.27 -12.34 38.60
C HIS A 62 -11.20 -11.26 38.36
N LEU A 63 -10.92 -10.89 37.11
CA LEU A 63 -9.93 -9.87 36.76
C LEU A 63 -10.55 -8.47 36.56
N ASN A 64 -11.89 -8.38 36.50
CA ASN A 64 -12.65 -7.14 36.26
C ASN A 64 -12.50 -6.07 37.35
N ALA A 65 -11.91 -6.40 38.51
CA ALA A 65 -11.65 -5.44 39.59
C ALA A 65 -10.32 -4.65 39.42
N ASP A 66 -9.45 -5.04 38.48
CA ASP A 66 -8.17 -4.38 38.26
C ASP A 66 -8.32 -3.17 37.31
N PRO A 67 -7.99 -1.93 37.74
CA PRO A 67 -8.04 -0.76 36.88
C PRO A 67 -7.12 -0.85 35.65
N GLN A 68 -6.02 -1.60 35.71
CA GLN A 68 -5.12 -1.78 34.57
C GLN A 68 -5.77 -2.65 33.49
N LEU A 69 -6.48 -3.71 33.88
CA LEU A 69 -7.23 -4.53 32.92
C LEU A 69 -8.36 -3.73 32.27
N ALA A 70 -9.09 -2.92 33.04
CA ALA A 70 -10.15 -2.08 32.51
C ALA A 70 -9.61 -1.10 31.45
N SER A 71 -8.42 -0.52 31.68
CA SER A 71 -7.74 0.31 30.69
C SER A 71 -7.35 -0.49 29.44
N LEU A 72 -6.77 -1.69 29.60
CA LEU A 72 -6.38 -2.53 28.48
C LEU A 72 -7.57 -2.96 27.62
N LEU A 73 -8.68 -3.38 28.24
CA LEU A 73 -9.92 -3.74 27.54
C LEU A 73 -10.47 -2.55 26.74
N LYS A 74 -10.39 -1.34 27.30
CA LYS A 74 -10.76 -0.11 26.60
C LYS A 74 -9.85 0.11 25.38
N ASP A 75 -8.53 -0.02 25.53
CA ASP A 75 -7.57 0.18 24.44
C ASP A 75 -7.77 -0.84 23.31
N LEU A 76 -8.01 -2.12 23.66
CA LEU A 76 -8.33 -3.17 22.68
C LEU A 76 -9.62 -2.86 21.91
N LYS A 77 -10.66 -2.38 22.60
CA LYS A 77 -11.91 -1.97 21.96
C LYS A 77 -11.70 -0.79 21.00
N THR A 78 -10.92 0.22 21.42
CA THR A 78 -10.56 1.36 20.56
C THR A 78 -9.76 0.91 19.34
N TYR A 79 -8.80 0.01 19.51
CA TYR A 79 -8.04 -0.56 18.40
C TYR A 79 -8.94 -1.25 17.37
N GLN A 80 -9.86 -2.12 17.81
CA GLN A 80 -10.81 -2.80 16.91
C GLN A 80 -11.70 -1.82 16.14
N GLN A 81 -12.14 -0.74 16.80
CA GLN A 81 -12.91 0.32 16.14
C GLN A 81 -12.09 1.00 15.04
N HIS A 82 -10.83 1.33 15.32
CA HIS A 82 -9.94 1.95 14.33
C HIS A 82 -9.61 0.99 13.17
N GLU A 83 -9.40 -0.30 13.46
CA GLU A 83 -9.18 -1.32 12.44
C GLU A 83 -10.39 -1.45 11.50
N ALA A 84 -11.60 -1.56 12.05
CA ALA A 84 -12.82 -1.60 11.25
C ALA A 84 -13.02 -0.33 10.41
N GLN A 85 -12.72 0.84 10.98
CA GLN A 85 -12.73 2.12 10.26
C GLN A 85 -11.71 2.14 9.13
N PHE A 86 -10.48 1.69 9.38
CA PHE A 86 -9.42 1.62 8.38
C PHE A 86 -9.79 0.69 7.22
N LEU A 87 -10.32 -0.51 7.49
CA LEU A 87 -10.78 -1.43 6.45
C LEU A 87 -11.92 -0.84 5.63
N THR A 88 -12.86 -0.15 6.28
CA THR A 88 -13.96 0.55 5.60
C THR A 88 -13.44 1.67 4.70
N GLN A 89 -12.50 2.48 5.20
CA GLN A 89 -11.89 3.56 4.44
C GLN A 89 -11.11 3.03 3.24
N ARG A 90 -10.27 2.01 3.45
CA ARG A 90 -9.49 1.33 2.40
C ARG A 90 -10.40 0.80 1.28
N LYS A 91 -11.51 0.15 1.65
CA LYS A 91 -12.52 -0.31 0.67
C LYS A 91 -13.14 0.85 -0.11
N ASN A 92 -13.52 1.93 0.58
CA ASN A 92 -14.11 3.11 -0.06
C ASN A 92 -13.12 3.79 -1.02
N GLU A 93 -11.84 3.89 -0.64
CA GLU A 93 -10.77 4.45 -1.47
C GLU A 93 -10.53 3.57 -2.71
N LEU A 94 -10.48 2.24 -2.54
CA LEU A 94 -10.39 1.30 -3.65
C LEU A 94 -11.53 1.49 -4.66
N GLU A 95 -12.78 1.50 -4.18
CA GLU A 95 -13.97 1.68 -5.03
C GLU A 95 -13.96 3.05 -5.73
N ALA A 96 -13.53 4.10 -5.02
CA ALA A 96 -13.42 5.45 -5.58
C ALA A 96 -12.36 5.53 -6.70
N SER A 97 -11.17 4.96 -6.48
CA SER A 97 -10.09 4.94 -7.48
C SER A 97 -10.48 4.09 -8.70
N LEU A 98 -11.10 2.92 -8.50
CA LEU A 98 -11.63 2.12 -9.63
C LEU A 98 -12.71 2.86 -10.42
N LYS A 99 -13.60 3.59 -9.73
CA LYS A 99 -14.61 4.42 -10.41
C LYS A 99 -13.97 5.52 -11.26
N LYS A 100 -12.97 6.22 -10.73
CA LYS A 100 -12.23 7.26 -11.48
C LYS A 100 -11.44 6.66 -12.65
N MET A 101 -10.80 5.51 -12.45
CA MET A 101 -10.11 4.76 -13.51
C MET A 101 -11.04 4.48 -14.69
N ARG A 102 -12.22 3.90 -14.41
CA ARG A 102 -13.22 3.59 -15.44
C ARG A 102 -13.73 4.86 -16.14
N ALA A 103 -13.98 5.93 -15.39
CA ALA A 103 -14.43 7.20 -15.94
C ALA A 103 -13.38 7.82 -16.88
N ALA A 104 -12.11 7.80 -16.50
CA ALA A 104 -11.00 8.28 -17.32
C ALA A 104 -10.83 7.44 -18.58
N LEU A 105 -10.90 6.11 -18.47
CA LEU A 105 -10.78 5.21 -19.61
C LEU A 105 -11.95 5.40 -20.60
N ALA A 106 -13.16 5.62 -20.11
CA ALA A 106 -14.35 5.86 -20.95
C ALA A 106 -14.24 7.11 -21.84
N ILE A 107 -13.41 8.09 -21.47
CA ILE A 107 -13.14 9.30 -22.26
C ILE A 107 -11.78 9.24 -22.98
N GLY A 108 -11.09 8.09 -22.98
CA GLY A 108 -9.79 7.91 -23.63
C GLY A 108 -8.59 8.50 -22.89
N HIS A 109 -8.76 8.90 -21.62
CA HIS A 109 -7.69 9.42 -20.77
C HIS A 109 -6.93 8.27 -20.09
N VAL A 110 -6.15 7.53 -20.87
CA VAL A 110 -5.45 6.32 -20.37
C VAL A 110 -4.39 6.65 -19.32
N GLU A 111 -3.68 7.79 -19.45
CA GLU A 111 -2.69 8.22 -18.45
C GLU A 111 -3.34 8.41 -17.07
N ASP A 112 -4.51 9.06 -17.03
CA ASP A 112 -5.29 9.24 -15.80
C ASP A 112 -5.85 7.90 -15.29
N ALA A 113 -6.30 7.03 -16.18
CA ALA A 113 -6.76 5.69 -15.81
C ALA A 113 -5.64 4.88 -15.14
N LEU A 114 -4.42 4.90 -15.68
CA LEU A 114 -3.26 4.26 -15.07
C LEU A 114 -2.92 4.83 -13.69
N ILE A 115 -3.01 6.15 -13.49
CA ILE A 115 -2.80 6.78 -12.17
C ILE A 115 -3.80 6.22 -11.16
N ASN A 116 -5.09 6.21 -11.51
CA ASN A 116 -6.13 5.71 -10.62
C ASN A 116 -6.03 4.19 -10.38
N ALA A 117 -5.50 3.43 -11.33
CA ALA A 117 -5.20 2.00 -11.14
C ALA A 117 -4.06 1.79 -10.14
N ILE A 118 -2.99 2.60 -10.19
CA ILE A 118 -1.89 2.56 -9.21
C ILE A 118 -2.41 2.93 -7.81
N GLU A 119 -3.26 3.96 -7.71
CA GLU A 119 -3.92 4.30 -6.44
C GLU A 119 -4.75 3.14 -5.91
N ALA A 120 -5.58 2.51 -6.76
CA ALA A 120 -6.38 1.33 -6.40
C ALA A 120 -5.49 0.15 -5.95
N GLN A 121 -4.36 -0.09 -6.62
CA GLN A 121 -3.41 -1.13 -6.25
C GLN A 121 -2.84 -0.91 -4.84
N GLY A 122 -2.57 0.34 -4.45
CA GLY A 122 -2.13 0.68 -3.10
C GLY A 122 -3.16 0.33 -2.01
N GLN A 123 -4.42 0.13 -2.39
CA GLN A 123 -5.52 -0.20 -1.48
C GLN A 123 -5.83 -1.70 -1.41
N VAL A 124 -5.21 -2.56 -2.21
CA VAL A 124 -5.44 -4.02 -2.14
C VAL A 124 -4.41 -4.73 -1.26
N GLU A 125 -4.77 -5.88 -0.70
CA GLU A 125 -3.84 -6.70 0.10
C GLU A 125 -2.82 -7.42 -0.77
N ASP A 126 -3.26 -7.96 -1.91
CA ASP A 126 -2.42 -8.68 -2.86
C ASP A 126 -2.44 -7.97 -4.22
N SER A 127 -1.33 -7.30 -4.52
CA SER A 127 -1.14 -6.58 -5.77
C SER A 127 -1.08 -7.51 -6.99
N GLN A 128 -0.65 -8.76 -6.83
CA GLN A 128 -0.58 -9.73 -7.92
C GLN A 128 -1.97 -10.23 -8.32
N VAL A 129 -2.85 -10.45 -7.35
CA VAL A 129 -4.25 -10.79 -7.62
C VAL A 129 -4.96 -9.62 -8.33
N PHE A 130 -4.68 -8.38 -7.92
CA PHE A 130 -5.25 -7.20 -8.57
C PHE A 130 -4.87 -7.08 -10.05
N LEU A 131 -3.62 -7.37 -10.41
CA LEU A 131 -3.16 -7.35 -11.81
C LEU A 131 -3.80 -8.44 -12.68
N GLN A 132 -4.42 -9.45 -12.08
CA GLN A 132 -5.14 -10.52 -12.81
C GLN A 132 -6.60 -10.14 -13.13
N HIS A 133 -7.09 -9.02 -12.60
CA HIS A 133 -8.43 -8.56 -12.92
C HIS A 133 -8.53 -8.14 -14.40
N GLN A 134 -9.56 -8.61 -15.10
CA GLN A 134 -9.71 -8.36 -16.54
C GLN A 134 -9.68 -6.86 -16.89
N GLU A 135 -10.33 -6.01 -16.11
CA GLU A 135 -10.33 -4.56 -16.35
C GLU A 135 -8.93 -3.92 -16.26
N ILE A 136 -8.05 -4.49 -15.43
CA ILE A 136 -6.67 -4.03 -15.28
C ILE A 136 -5.81 -4.55 -16.43
N ILE A 137 -6.03 -5.80 -16.86
CA ILE A 137 -5.38 -6.37 -18.05
C ILE A 137 -5.71 -5.53 -19.30
N ASP A 138 -6.99 -5.19 -19.47
CA ASP A 138 -7.45 -4.37 -20.60
C ASP A 138 -6.83 -2.96 -20.56
N LEU A 139 -6.77 -2.34 -19.38
CA LEU A 139 -6.11 -1.04 -19.18
C LEU A 139 -4.62 -1.10 -19.50
N VAL A 140 -3.91 -2.14 -19.06
CA VAL A 140 -2.49 -2.34 -19.35
C VAL A 140 -2.28 -2.46 -20.86
N SER A 141 -3.10 -3.27 -21.54
CA SER A 141 -3.03 -3.44 -22.99
C SER A 141 -3.26 -2.12 -23.74
N GLU A 142 -4.24 -1.32 -23.32
CA GLU A 142 -4.50 0.00 -23.90
C GLU A 142 -3.33 0.97 -23.63
N GLY A 143 -2.79 0.95 -22.41
CA GLY A 143 -1.61 1.74 -22.04
C GLY A 143 -0.38 1.38 -22.88
N GLU A 144 -0.12 0.09 -23.10
CA GLU A 144 0.97 -0.40 -23.96
C GLU A 144 0.78 0.06 -25.41
N SER A 145 -0.45 -0.09 -25.94
CA SER A 145 -0.81 0.34 -27.30
C SER A 145 -0.58 1.85 -27.48
N GLN A 146 -1.10 2.67 -26.57
CA GLN A 146 -0.95 4.12 -26.64
C GLN A 146 0.50 4.56 -26.42
N ALA A 147 1.25 3.93 -25.51
CA ALA A 147 2.66 4.20 -25.30
C ALA A 147 3.48 3.90 -26.57
N GLY A 148 3.21 2.77 -27.24
CA GLY A 148 3.83 2.42 -28.52
C GLY A 148 3.48 3.40 -29.63
N LYS A 149 2.20 3.77 -29.77
CA LYS A 149 1.76 4.74 -30.78
C LYS A 149 2.39 6.11 -30.57
N THR A 150 2.35 6.64 -29.36
CA THR A 150 2.95 7.94 -29.02
C THR A 150 4.47 7.93 -29.18
N GLU A 151 5.13 6.80 -28.90
CA GLU A 151 6.55 6.59 -29.20
C GLU A 151 6.79 6.72 -30.72
N LEU A 152 6.02 6.03 -31.56
CA LEU A 152 6.18 6.09 -33.02
C LEU A 152 5.91 7.47 -33.63
N GLU A 153 4.97 8.24 -33.05
CA GLU A 153 4.65 9.60 -33.46
C GLU A 153 5.73 10.63 -33.06
N GLY A 154 6.73 10.23 -32.29
CA GLY A 154 7.77 11.12 -31.78
C GLY A 154 7.36 11.92 -30.54
N ASN A 155 6.24 11.58 -29.92
CA ASN A 155 5.73 12.17 -28.68
C ASN A 155 6.42 11.51 -27.46
N TRP A 156 7.75 11.57 -27.42
CA TRP A 156 8.59 10.79 -26.50
C TRP A 156 8.30 11.04 -25.01
N LEU A 157 7.92 12.27 -24.63
CA LEU A 157 7.60 12.60 -23.25
C LEU A 157 6.32 11.90 -22.76
N THR A 158 5.30 11.85 -23.62
CA THR A 158 4.04 11.15 -23.33
C THR A 158 4.28 9.64 -23.23
N ALA A 159 5.00 9.07 -24.19
CA ALA A 159 5.37 7.65 -24.17
C ALA A 159 6.15 7.29 -22.89
N LEU A 160 7.14 8.11 -22.50
CA LEU A 160 7.89 7.92 -21.26
C LEU A 160 7.00 7.97 -20.01
N GLY A 161 6.04 8.89 -19.99
CA GLY A 161 5.05 9.02 -18.91
C GLY A 161 4.18 7.78 -18.75
N LEU A 162 3.71 7.20 -19.86
CA LEU A 162 2.90 5.98 -19.88
C LEU A 162 3.71 4.76 -19.44
N TYR A 163 4.90 4.52 -20.02
CA TYR A 163 5.73 3.37 -19.63
C TYR A 163 6.15 3.39 -18.16
N ARG A 164 6.38 4.57 -17.57
CA ARG A 164 6.68 4.69 -16.13
C ARG A 164 5.50 4.28 -15.26
N LYS A 165 4.27 4.68 -15.63
CA LYS A 165 3.06 4.28 -14.88
C LYS A 165 2.80 2.78 -15.02
N LEU A 166 2.97 2.25 -16.24
CA LEU A 166 2.93 0.82 -16.48
C LEU A 166 3.95 0.08 -15.61
N GLU A 167 5.19 0.57 -15.50
CA GLU A 167 6.21 -0.02 -14.62
C GLU A 167 5.80 -0.01 -13.14
N MET A 168 5.22 1.09 -12.65
CA MET A 168 4.77 1.21 -11.26
C MET A 168 3.72 0.14 -10.90
N LEU A 169 2.85 -0.25 -11.84
CA LEU A 169 1.88 -1.32 -11.62
C LEU A 169 2.53 -2.68 -11.39
N TYR A 170 3.75 -2.90 -11.87
CA TYR A 170 4.44 -4.20 -11.77
C TYR A 170 5.53 -4.24 -10.69
N GLU A 171 5.66 -3.23 -9.82
CA GLU A 171 6.63 -3.31 -8.72
C GLU A 171 6.30 -4.48 -7.76
N PRO A 172 7.28 -5.33 -7.39
CA PRO A 172 8.73 -5.16 -7.53
C PRO A 172 9.37 -5.84 -8.77
N GLN A 173 8.59 -6.38 -9.71
CA GLN A 173 9.08 -7.09 -10.90
C GLN A 173 8.99 -6.21 -12.17
N PRO A 174 10.00 -5.36 -12.44
CA PRO A 174 9.96 -4.41 -13.55
C PRO A 174 9.83 -5.11 -14.92
N ARG A 175 8.96 -4.59 -15.80
CA ARG A 175 8.66 -5.15 -17.14
C ARG A 175 9.03 -4.19 -18.27
N TYR A 176 8.94 -2.88 -18.03
CA TYR A 176 9.08 -1.82 -19.03
C TYR A 176 10.39 -1.05 -18.93
N LYS A 177 11.28 -1.42 -18.00
CA LYS A 177 12.60 -0.80 -17.83
C LYS A 177 13.35 -0.54 -19.14
N THR A 178 13.40 -1.50 -20.06
CA THR A 178 14.09 -1.35 -21.36
C THR A 178 13.49 -0.23 -22.21
N HIS A 179 12.16 -0.08 -22.22
CA HIS A 179 11.48 1.01 -22.93
C HIS A 179 11.77 2.36 -22.28
N ILE A 180 11.69 2.42 -20.94
CA ILE A 180 11.98 3.63 -20.16
C ILE A 180 13.41 4.11 -20.42
N ASP A 181 14.40 3.23 -20.36
CA ASP A 181 15.82 3.57 -20.56
C ASP A 181 16.06 4.11 -21.98
N ARG A 182 15.51 3.43 -23.00
CA ARG A 182 15.63 3.84 -24.41
C ARG A 182 15.02 5.23 -24.64
N ILE A 183 13.80 5.46 -24.17
CA ILE A 183 13.11 6.73 -24.39
C ILE A 183 13.76 7.85 -23.57
N THR A 184 14.21 7.56 -22.35
CA THR A 184 14.96 8.51 -21.52
C THR A 184 16.23 8.99 -22.23
N GLN A 185 16.97 8.07 -22.86
CA GLN A 185 18.16 8.44 -23.64
C GLN A 185 17.81 9.34 -24.84
N ARG A 186 16.70 9.05 -25.56
CA ARG A 186 16.23 9.90 -26.66
C ARG A 186 15.84 11.30 -26.18
N VAL A 187 15.05 11.40 -25.11
CA VAL A 187 14.66 12.67 -24.49
C VAL A 187 15.90 13.47 -24.11
N ARG A 188 16.89 12.84 -23.48
CA ARG A 188 18.17 13.48 -23.11
C ARG A 188 18.90 14.06 -24.31
N VAL A 189 18.99 13.31 -25.42
CA VAL A 189 19.63 13.79 -26.66
C VAL A 189 18.87 14.99 -27.24
N ILE A 190 17.54 14.94 -27.30
CA ILE A 190 16.72 16.06 -27.78
C ILE A 190 16.91 17.30 -26.90
N SER A 191 16.94 17.13 -25.57
CA SER A 191 17.19 18.24 -24.64
C SER A 191 18.54 18.93 -24.88
N LEU A 192 19.58 18.17 -25.28
CA LEU A 192 20.91 18.72 -25.53
C LEU A 192 21.03 19.39 -26.90
N TYR A 193 20.49 18.77 -27.94
CA TYR A 193 20.73 19.19 -29.33
C TYR A 193 19.57 19.98 -29.94
N ALA A 194 18.36 19.87 -29.40
CA ALA A 194 17.16 20.51 -29.92
C ALA A 194 16.27 21.07 -28.78
N PRO A 195 16.76 22.04 -27.99
CA PRO A 195 16.05 22.56 -26.82
C PRO A 195 14.68 23.19 -27.16
N LYS A 196 14.53 23.82 -28.33
CA LYS A 196 13.21 24.30 -28.78
C LYS A 196 12.22 23.15 -28.95
N LYS A 197 12.68 22.01 -29.47
CA LYS A 197 11.83 20.84 -29.70
C LYS A 197 11.37 20.20 -28.39
N ILE A 198 12.22 20.15 -27.36
CA ILE A 198 11.79 19.61 -26.07
C ILE A 198 10.73 20.51 -25.42
N ASN A 199 10.85 21.84 -25.53
CA ASN A 199 9.84 22.77 -25.03
C ASN A 199 8.49 22.57 -25.75
N GLU A 200 8.50 22.39 -27.08
CA GLU A 200 7.29 22.04 -27.83
C GLU A 200 6.62 20.76 -27.31
N LEU A 201 7.40 19.73 -27.01
CA LEU A 201 6.88 18.47 -26.46
C LEU A 201 6.26 18.66 -25.06
N TYR A 202 6.86 19.50 -24.22
CA TYR A 202 6.28 19.85 -22.92
C TYR A 202 4.98 20.65 -23.07
N SER A 203 4.94 21.67 -23.92
CA SER A 203 3.72 22.43 -24.22
C SER A 203 2.61 21.55 -24.79
N GLN A 204 2.96 20.63 -25.71
CA GLN A 204 2.01 19.69 -26.28
C GLN A 204 1.42 18.77 -25.20
N ARG A 205 2.27 18.23 -24.31
CA ARG A 205 1.80 17.41 -23.19
C ARG A 205 0.88 18.18 -22.25
N ALA A 206 1.26 19.40 -21.85
CA ALA A 206 0.44 20.25 -20.98
C ALA A 206 -0.94 20.51 -21.61
N LYS A 207 -0.98 20.82 -22.91
CA LYS A 207 -2.24 21.00 -23.65
C LYS A 207 -3.12 19.74 -23.66
N THR A 208 -2.52 18.56 -23.85
CA THR A 208 -3.26 17.29 -23.79
C THR A 208 -3.78 17.00 -22.38
N ALA A 209 -3.02 17.33 -21.34
CA ALA A 209 -3.42 17.14 -19.95
C ALA A 209 -4.40 18.22 -19.43
N GLY A 210 -4.57 19.33 -20.15
CA GLY A 210 -5.32 20.49 -19.66
C GLY A 210 -4.55 21.33 -18.62
N ASP A 211 -3.24 21.13 -18.51
CA ASP A 211 -2.35 21.85 -17.61
C ASP A 211 -1.95 23.23 -18.19
N PRO A 212 -1.58 24.20 -17.32
CA PRO A 212 -1.02 25.46 -17.79
C PRO A 212 0.26 25.25 -18.60
N GLU A 213 0.46 26.08 -19.63
CA GLU A 213 1.64 25.98 -20.48
C GLU A 213 2.92 26.25 -19.66
N PRO A 214 3.97 25.41 -19.79
CA PRO A 214 5.21 25.61 -19.08
C PRO A 214 5.91 26.91 -19.51
N PRO A 215 6.70 27.52 -18.60
CA PRO A 215 7.49 28.69 -18.94
C PRO A 215 8.51 28.37 -20.06
N PRO A 216 8.86 29.37 -20.90
CA PRO A 216 9.77 29.20 -22.03
C PRO A 216 11.22 28.87 -21.63
#